data_AF-A0A0Z8MEL5-F1
#
_entry.id   AF-A0A0Z8MEL5-F1
#
_cell.length_a   1.000
_cell.length_b   1.000
_cell.length_c   1.000
_cell.angle_alpha   90.00
_cell.angle_beta   90.00
_cell.angle_gamma   90.00
#
_symmetry.space_group_name_H-M   'P 1'
#
loop_
_entity.id
_entity.type
_entity.pdbx_description
1 polymer ?
#
loop_
_entity_poly.entity_id
_entity_poly.type
_entity_poly.pdbx_seq_one_letter_code
_entity_poly.pdbx_strand_id
1 'polypeptide(L)'
;MIEIFPYSITSYLTSFIIHLFLIARKQWFAVKTKLGYEPYNSWKPTTYFIVKSRALSSEKMHFFLRDIRQRSELANIIIIGKDIDYEELFRNHYRVFGVIDTSEDQSFGYIRKEIFHYLDALYPSQTPRKKR
;
A
#
# COMPACT_ATOMS: atom_id res chain seq x y z
N MET A 1 6.39 7.93 -5.65
CA MET A 1 6.93 6.55 -5.67
C MET A 1 6.12 5.70 -4.69
N ILE A 2 5.89 4.44 -5.02
CA ILE A 2 5.17 3.46 -4.19
C ILE A 2 6.17 2.41 -3.68
N GLU A 3 6.21 2.16 -2.38
CA GLU A 3 6.97 1.05 -1.79
C GLU A 3 6.05 -0.05 -1.29
N ILE A 4 6.48 -1.31 -1.43
CA ILE A 4 5.69 -2.50 -1.11
C ILE A 4 6.58 -3.46 -0.34
N PHE A 5 6.23 -3.78 0.90
CA PHE A 5 7.11 -4.55 1.79
C PHE A 5 6.33 -5.25 2.91
N PRO A 6 6.92 -6.25 3.60
CA PRO A 6 8.22 -6.89 3.32
C PRO A 6 8.13 -7.81 2.09
N TYR A 7 9.22 -8.48 1.72
CA TYR A 7 9.18 -9.50 0.66
C TYR A 7 8.28 -10.68 1.08
N SER A 8 7.25 -10.95 0.29
CA SER A 8 6.32 -12.08 0.45
C SER A 8 5.59 -12.35 -0.86
N ILE A 9 4.97 -13.52 -1.00
CA ILE A 9 4.12 -13.83 -2.17
C ILE A 9 3.03 -12.77 -2.36
N THR A 10 2.37 -12.36 -1.26
CA THR A 10 1.36 -11.30 -1.27
C THR A 10 1.93 -9.96 -1.71
N SER A 11 3.20 -9.67 -1.41
CA SER A 11 3.87 -8.44 -1.83
C SER A 11 4.19 -8.43 -3.32
N TYR A 12 4.63 -9.56 -3.87
CA TYR A 12 4.80 -9.72 -5.32
C TYR A 12 3.46 -9.59 -6.04
N LEU A 13 2.40 -10.21 -5.51
CA LEU A 13 1.05 -10.08 -6.05
C LEU A 13 0.55 -8.63 -6.01
N THR A 14 0.71 -7.96 -4.87
CA THR A 14 0.36 -6.55 -4.69
C THR A 14 1.11 -5.68 -5.68
N SER A 15 2.42 -5.91 -5.87
CA SER A 15 3.24 -5.22 -6.86
C SER A 15 2.73 -5.44 -8.28
N PHE A 16 2.42 -6.69 -8.65
CA PHE A 16 1.87 -7.00 -9.96
C PHE A 16 0.54 -6.26 -10.22
N ILE A 17 -0.37 -6.25 -9.24
CA ILE A 17 -1.66 -5.54 -9.34
C ILE A 17 -1.45 -4.03 -9.48
N ILE A 18 -0.55 -3.44 -8.69
CA ILE A 18 -0.20 -2.01 -8.80
C ILE A 18 0.36 -1.69 -10.19
N HIS A 19 1.22 -2.55 -10.76
CA HIS A 19 1.71 -2.36 -12.12
C HIS A 19 0.58 -2.40 -13.15
N LEU A 20 -0.35 -3.36 -13.05
CA LEU A 20 -1.53 -3.42 -13.92
C LEU A 20 -2.36 -2.13 -13.83
N PHE A 21 -2.55 -1.60 -12.63
CA PHE A 21 -3.23 -0.32 -12.40
C PHE A 21 -2.52 0.83 -13.14
N LEU A 22 -1.21 0.99 -12.92
CA LEU A 22 -0.43 2.08 -13.49
C LEU A 22 -0.36 2.02 -15.03
N ILE A 23 -0.31 0.82 -15.60
CA ILE A 23 -0.40 0.63 -17.05
C ILE A 23 -1.78 1.07 -17.55
N ALA A 24 -2.86 0.61 -16.92
CA ALA A 24 -4.23 0.97 -17.29
C ALA A 24 -4.49 2.47 -17.22
N ARG A 25 -3.83 3.18 -16.30
CA ARG A 25 -3.93 4.64 -16.13
C ARG A 25 -2.89 5.44 -16.93
N LYS A 26 -2.02 4.78 -17.72
CA LYS A 26 -0.89 5.41 -18.45
C LYS A 26 0.08 6.18 -17.54
N GLN A 27 0.21 5.76 -16.28
CA GLN A 27 1.04 6.41 -15.25
C GLN A 27 2.32 5.64 -14.94
N TRP A 28 2.56 4.50 -15.59
CA TRP A 28 3.69 3.61 -15.30
C TRP A 28 5.09 4.24 -15.47
N PHE A 29 5.22 5.27 -16.31
CA PHE A 29 6.46 6.06 -16.41
C PHE A 29 6.60 7.14 -15.32
N ALA A 30 5.48 7.66 -14.81
CA ALA A 30 5.45 8.75 -13.84
C ALA A 30 5.56 8.24 -12.39
N VAL A 31 4.99 7.07 -12.11
CA VAL A 31 4.95 6.48 -10.77
C VAL A 31 5.87 5.27 -10.73
N LYS A 32 7.02 5.43 -10.05
CA LYS A 32 7.93 4.32 -9.76
C LYS A 32 7.40 3.48 -8.61
N THR A 33 7.54 2.16 -8.73
CA THR A 33 7.23 1.17 -7.70
C THR A 33 8.50 0.45 -7.27
N LYS A 34 8.61 0.09 -5.99
CA LYS A 34 9.74 -0.67 -5.46
C LYS A 34 9.27 -1.72 -4.46
N LEU A 35 9.87 -2.90 -4.53
CA LEU A 35 9.74 -3.92 -3.50
C LEU A 35 10.84 -3.74 -2.45
N GLY A 36 10.45 -3.86 -1.18
CA GLY A 36 11.33 -3.59 -0.05
C GLY A 36 11.10 -2.22 0.58
N TYR A 37 11.71 -2.04 1.74
CA TYR A 37 11.67 -0.80 2.51
C TYR A 37 13.07 -0.20 2.57
N GLU A 38 13.26 0.99 1.99
CA GLU A 38 14.55 1.69 1.99
C GLU A 38 14.41 3.12 2.51
N PRO A 39 14.50 3.29 3.84
CA PRO A 39 14.20 4.57 4.49
C PRO A 39 15.23 5.69 4.22
N TYR A 40 16.37 5.36 3.62
CA TYR A 40 17.49 6.28 3.35
C TYR A 40 17.73 6.55 1.86
N ASN A 41 16.83 6.08 0.99
CA ASN A 41 16.94 6.34 -0.44
C ASN A 41 16.57 7.81 -0.75
N SER A 42 17.21 8.41 -1.76
CA SER A 42 16.97 9.80 -2.16
C SER A 42 15.54 10.04 -2.69
N TRP A 43 14.90 8.99 -3.18
CA TRP A 43 13.52 9.03 -3.68
C TRP A 43 12.54 8.82 -2.52
N LYS A 44 11.96 9.91 -2.01
CA LYS A 44 10.96 9.84 -0.94
C LYS A 44 9.65 9.20 -1.45
N PRO A 45 9.26 8.02 -0.97
CA PRO A 45 7.98 7.42 -1.31
C PRO A 45 6.83 8.25 -0.72
N THR A 46 5.73 8.33 -1.47
CA THR A 46 4.51 9.03 -1.04
C THR A 46 3.44 8.05 -0.61
N THR A 47 3.58 6.78 -1.00
CA THR A 47 2.61 5.72 -0.74
C THR A 47 3.36 4.44 -0.38
N TYR A 48 2.90 3.77 0.66
CA TYR A 48 3.49 2.55 1.19
C TYR A 48 2.41 1.47 1.31
N PHE A 49 2.69 0.28 0.80
CA PHE A 49 1.92 -0.93 1.03
C PHE A 49 2.65 -1.80 2.05
N ILE A 50 2.10 -1.88 3.25
CA ILE A 50 2.60 -2.75 4.32
C ILE A 50 1.84 -4.08 4.26
N VAL A 51 2.53 -5.14 3.88
CA VAL A 51 1.95 -6.46 3.65
C VAL A 51 2.06 -7.29 4.93
N LYS A 52 0.98 -7.35 5.70
CA LYS A 52 0.87 -8.21 6.87
C LYS A 52 0.73 -9.67 6.44
N SER A 53 1.87 -10.34 6.37
CA SER A 53 1.99 -11.76 6.09
C SER A 53 2.66 -12.48 7.26
N ARG A 54 2.83 -13.81 7.18
CA ARG A 54 3.63 -14.57 8.15
C ARG A 54 5.07 -14.04 8.29
N ALA A 55 5.61 -13.40 7.25
CA ALA A 55 6.95 -12.82 7.28
C ALA A 55 7.02 -11.48 8.06
N LEU A 56 5.88 -10.90 8.44
CA LEU A 56 5.80 -9.62 9.17
C LEU A 56 5.14 -9.82 10.55
N SER A 57 5.92 -9.74 11.61
CA SER A 57 5.38 -9.64 12.97
C SER A 57 4.69 -8.29 13.19
N SER A 58 3.72 -8.24 14.10
CA SER A 58 3.04 -6.98 14.46
C SER A 58 4.04 -5.94 14.98
N GLU A 59 5.02 -6.35 15.79
CA GLU A 59 6.10 -5.47 16.26
C GLU A 59 6.88 -4.81 15.10
N LYS A 60 7.26 -5.59 14.08
CA LYS A 60 7.92 -5.05 12.88
C LYS A 60 7.02 -4.12 12.08
N MET A 61 5.73 -4.45 11.98
CA MET A 61 4.75 -3.56 11.34
C MET A 61 4.67 -2.21 12.05
N HIS A 62 4.61 -2.20 13.38
CA HIS A 62 4.60 -0.98 14.19
C HIS A 62 5.89 -0.18 14.08
N PHE A 63 7.03 -0.86 13.98
CA PHE A 63 8.30 -0.20 13.66
C PHE A 63 8.19 0.55 12.32
N PHE A 64 7.71 -0.10 11.25
CA PHE A 64 7.55 0.55 9.96
C PHE A 64 6.55 1.71 9.98
N LEU A 65 5.42 1.56 10.67
CA LEU A 65 4.44 2.62 10.82
C LEU A 65 5.06 3.87 11.48
N ARG A 66 5.82 3.68 12.56
CA ARG A 66 6.51 4.77 13.26
C ARG A 66 7.62 5.40 12.40
N ASP A 67 8.47 4.59 11.79
CA ASP A 67 9.60 5.09 10.99
C ASP A 67 9.11 5.86 9.74
N ILE A 68 8.06 5.37 9.06
CA ILE A 68 7.44 6.09 7.94
C ILE A 68 6.86 7.43 8.42
N ARG A 69 6.11 7.45 9.53
CA ARG A 69 5.48 8.68 10.04
C ARG A 69 6.50 9.71 10.49
N GLN A 70 7.59 9.28 11.12
CA GLN A 70 8.67 10.16 11.53
C GLN A 70 9.37 10.83 10.33
N ARG A 71 9.48 10.12 9.20
CA ARG A 71 10.14 10.63 7.98
C ARG A 71 9.20 11.39 7.04
N SER A 72 7.93 11.00 7.03
CA SER A 72 6.90 11.52 6.13
C SER A 72 5.54 11.49 6.83
N GLU A 73 5.24 12.58 7.53
CA GLU A 73 3.99 12.75 8.28
C GLU A 73 2.76 12.51 7.39
N LEU A 74 2.83 12.92 6.12
CA LEU A 74 1.74 12.85 5.15
C LEU A 74 1.77 11.62 4.22
N ALA A 75 2.67 10.66 4.46
CA ALA A 75 2.71 9.44 3.65
C ALA A 75 1.37 8.70 3.64
N ASN A 76 0.95 8.20 2.48
CA ASN A 76 -0.20 7.31 2.39
C ASN A 76 0.26 5.91 2.78
N ILE A 77 -0.32 5.33 3.83
CA ILE A 77 0.03 3.99 4.28
C ILE A 77 -1.20 3.10 4.10
N ILE A 78 -1.07 2.06 3.29
CA ILE A 78 -2.10 1.06 3.05
C ILE A 78 -1.57 -0.25 3.64
N ILE A 79 -2.32 -0.84 4.58
CA ILE A 79 -1.99 -2.17 5.12
C ILE A 79 -2.81 -3.20 4.35
N ILE A 80 -2.18 -4.31 3.96
CA ILE A 80 -2.87 -5.44 3.32
C ILE A 80 -2.47 -6.74 4.00
N GLY A 81 -3.44 -7.58 4.34
CA GLY A 81 -3.18 -8.89 4.93
C GLY A 81 -4.37 -9.44 5.69
N LYS A 82 -4.17 -10.58 6.34
CA LYS A 82 -5.19 -11.24 7.17
C LYS A 82 -5.00 -10.93 8.65
N ASP A 83 -6.08 -11.08 9.41
CA ASP A 83 -6.15 -10.96 10.86
C ASP A 83 -5.50 -9.66 11.35
N ILE A 84 -5.86 -8.54 10.72
CA ILE A 84 -5.31 -7.23 11.07
C ILE A 84 -5.95 -6.77 12.39
N ASP A 85 -5.10 -6.46 13.37
CA ASP A 85 -5.57 -5.96 14.67
C ASP A 85 -5.91 -4.47 14.61
N TYR A 86 -7.18 -4.18 14.30
CA TYR A 86 -7.70 -2.81 14.25
C TYR A 86 -7.66 -2.11 15.61
N GLU A 87 -7.87 -2.84 16.70
CA GLU A 87 -7.81 -2.26 18.04
C GLU A 87 -6.39 -1.78 18.34
N GLU A 88 -5.38 -2.59 18.02
CA GLU A 88 -3.99 -2.22 18.21
C GLU A 88 -3.59 -1.03 17.32
N LEU A 89 -4.05 -0.98 16.08
CA LEU A 89 -3.82 0.18 15.20
C LEU A 89 -4.45 1.46 15.78
N PHE A 90 -5.68 1.36 16.30
CA PHE A 90 -6.41 2.47 16.88
C PHE A 90 -5.79 2.96 18.19
N ARG A 91 -5.47 2.06 19.13
CA ARG A 91 -4.86 2.38 20.43
C ARG A 91 -3.53 3.12 20.27
N ASN A 92 -2.75 2.75 19.24
CA ASN A 92 -1.48 3.39 18.95
C ASN A 92 -1.61 4.66 18.08
N HIS A 93 -2.83 5.10 17.76
CA HIS A 93 -3.12 6.29 16.97
C HIS A 93 -2.40 6.33 15.61
N TYR A 94 -2.21 5.17 14.99
CA TYR A 94 -1.57 5.12 13.68
C TYR A 94 -2.52 5.66 12.61
N ARG A 95 -2.16 6.80 12.01
CA ARG A 95 -2.82 7.29 10.81
C ARG A 95 -2.48 6.37 9.65
N VAL A 96 -3.45 5.59 9.16
CA VAL A 96 -3.34 4.81 7.91
C VAL A 96 -4.34 5.37 6.89
N PHE A 97 -3.99 5.29 5.61
CA PHE A 97 -4.88 5.69 4.52
C PHE A 97 -5.94 4.63 4.24
N GLY A 98 -5.58 3.36 4.40
CA GLY A 98 -6.46 2.25 4.10
C GLY A 98 -5.99 0.95 4.71
N VAL A 99 -6.95 0.04 4.90
CA VAL A 99 -6.70 -1.34 5.29
C VAL A 99 -7.44 -2.24 4.29
N ILE A 100 -6.72 -3.19 3.72
CA ILE A 100 -7.24 -4.25 2.84
C ILE A 100 -7.18 -5.54 3.64
N ASP A 101 -8.31 -5.90 4.22
CA ASP A 101 -8.44 -7.10 5.03
C ASP A 101 -8.72 -8.32 4.14
N THR A 102 -7.80 -9.28 4.15
CA THR A 102 -7.93 -10.50 3.37
C THR A 102 -8.32 -11.70 4.25
N SER A 103 -8.93 -11.47 5.41
CA SER A 103 -9.38 -12.57 6.29
C SER A 103 -10.56 -13.33 5.68
N GLU A 104 -11.52 -12.60 5.12
CA GLU A 104 -12.75 -13.17 4.54
C GLU A 104 -12.60 -13.53 3.05
N ASP A 105 -11.84 -12.73 2.28
CA ASP A 105 -11.66 -12.96 0.85
C ASP A 105 -10.20 -12.75 0.43
N GLN A 106 -9.57 -13.83 -0.05
CA GLN A 106 -8.18 -13.84 -0.54
C GLN A 106 -8.11 -13.96 -2.06
N SER A 107 -9.25 -13.87 -2.75
CA SER A 107 -9.30 -13.98 -4.20
C SER A 107 -8.55 -12.83 -4.86
N PHE A 108 -7.93 -13.14 -6.00
CA PHE A 108 -7.28 -12.14 -6.84
C PHE A 108 -8.25 -11.00 -7.20
N GLY A 109 -9.51 -11.33 -7.49
CA GLY A 109 -10.54 -10.36 -7.87
C GLY A 109 -10.80 -9.33 -6.76
N TYR A 110 -10.96 -9.79 -5.52
CA TYR A 110 -11.15 -8.94 -4.35
C TYR A 110 -9.93 -8.06 -4.09
N ILE A 111 -8.74 -8.65 -3.95
CA ILE A 111 -7.50 -7.92 -3.67
C ILE A 111 -7.24 -6.87 -4.75
N ARG A 112 -7.44 -7.23 -6.02
CA ARG A 112 -7.31 -6.30 -7.14
C ARG A 112 -8.28 -5.13 -7.03
N LYS A 113 -9.55 -5.40 -6.73
CA LYS A 113 -10.58 -4.36 -6.60
C LYS A 113 -10.23 -3.37 -5.48
N GLU A 114 -9.84 -3.87 -4.32
CA GLU A 114 -9.49 -3.03 -3.16
C GLU A 114 -8.22 -2.21 -3.41
N ILE A 115 -7.16 -2.80 -3.98
CA ILE A 115 -5.96 -2.06 -4.39
C ILE A 115 -6.33 -0.96 -5.39
N PHE A 116 -7.14 -1.28 -6.41
CA PHE A 116 -7.56 -0.30 -7.40
C PHE A 116 -8.38 0.84 -6.76
N HIS A 117 -9.24 0.53 -5.80
CA HIS A 117 -10.04 1.52 -5.09
C HIS A 117 -9.17 2.58 -4.40
N TYR A 118 -8.19 2.14 -3.60
CA TYR A 118 -7.28 3.06 -2.91
C TYR A 118 -6.37 3.81 -3.88
N LEU A 119 -5.87 3.14 -4.93
CA LEU A 119 -5.02 3.80 -5.93
C LEU A 119 -5.78 4.81 -6.79
N ASP A 120 -7.06 4.59 -7.09
CA ASP A 120 -7.88 5.58 -7.83
C ASP A 120 -8.04 6.88 -7.05
N ALA A 121 -8.09 6.82 -5.72
CA ALA A 121 -8.13 8.00 -4.86
C ALA A 121 -6.78 8.75 -4.84
N LEU A 122 -5.66 8.02 -4.89
CA LEU A 122 -4.30 8.58 -4.78
C LEU A 122 -3.70 9.00 -6.12
N TYR A 123 -4.09 8.34 -7.19
CA TYR A 123 -3.53 8.47 -8.54
C TYR A 123 -4.65 8.57 -9.58
N PRO A 124 -5.49 9.63 -9.51
CA PRO A 124 -6.62 9.78 -10.41
C PRO A 124 -6.16 9.82 -11.87
N SER A 125 -6.99 9.31 -12.78
CA SER A 125 -6.69 9.37 -14.22
C SER A 125 -6.54 10.81 -14.68
N GLN A 126 -5.48 11.11 -15.43
CA GLN A 126 -5.29 12.44 -16.02
C GLN A 126 -6.24 12.72 -17.19
N THR A 127 -7.01 11.73 -17.62
CA THR A 127 -8.07 11.93 -18.61
C THR A 127 -9.22 12.66 -17.91
N PRO A 128 -9.63 13.86 -18.36
CA PRO A 128 -10.74 14.57 -17.75
C PRO A 128 -11.97 13.66 -17.82
N ARG A 129 -12.61 13.42 -16.66
CA ARG A 129 -13.96 12.84 -16.65
C ARG A 129 -14.81 13.75 -17.53
N LYS A 130 -15.25 13.26 -18.70
CA LYS A 130 -16.36 13.88 -19.40
C LYS A 130 -17.51 13.88 -18.41
N LYS A 131 -17.84 15.06 -17.87
CA LYS A 131 -19.09 15.26 -17.12
C LYS A 131 -20.20 14.81 -18.06
N ARG A 132 -20.86 13.70 -17.70
CA ARG A 132 -22.13 13.30 -18.30
C ARG A 132 -23.22 14.16 -17.67
#